data_AF-A0A839CIK1-F1
#
_entry.id   AF-A0A839CIK1-F1
#
_cell.length_a   1.000
_cell.length_b   1.000
_cell.length_c   1.000
_cell.angle_alpha   90.00
_cell.angle_beta   90.00
_cell.angle_gamma   90.00
#
_symmetry.space_group_name_H-M   'P 1'
#
loop_
_entity.id
_entity.type
_entity.pdbx_description
1 polymer ?
#
loop_
_entity_poly.entity_id
_entity_poly.type
_entity_poly.pdbx_seq_one_letter_code
_entity_poly.pdbx_strand_id
1 'polypeptide(L)'
;MNRRSFILTSVCAFMMPESNVSALEVNNKYDIDFSGKKDSSDEFQRLITDAEGMATTVQNGQQKIPVYIHGIIRLSKPITINASKICLIGPATIIFSETITVERSAISLISVGESNSAYTNCVGSFLDSINFYCEKNVDLFFVENKGKSNNNPVCLLNISRCRFTGFGKIFQNGTGGWGWSWNNCGFDQCQYLLYLTPADDSYERFTFFGCIWQNGGVAFYLDNPNGKIYWDSGSFDYCEGIAHIKNGHVSVGGHLEFKNRKTPAVIIDGEYSSFLFHNGSIFISKSYDSYVLFEQKFKNNITLRDVTFITDNVGIDNIIISNDEYISSGLNFGSSVSNRLVNNKN
;
A
#
# COMPACT_ATOMS: atom_id res chain seq x y z
N MET A 1 8.11 -1.05 51.24
CA MET A 1 6.65 -1.24 51.11
C MET A 1 6.00 0.10 50.76
N ASN A 2 5.04 0.05 49.84
CA ASN A 2 4.06 1.04 49.39
C ASN A 2 4.43 2.21 48.44
N ARG A 3 3.96 2.01 47.21
CA ARG A 3 3.41 2.96 46.23
C ARG A 3 2.41 3.94 46.87
N ARG A 4 2.42 5.22 46.44
CA ARG A 4 1.31 5.85 45.67
C ARG A 4 1.54 7.36 45.45
N SER A 5 1.24 7.75 44.20
CA SER A 5 0.64 9.02 43.76
C SER A 5 1.50 10.29 43.78
N PHE A 6 1.97 10.67 42.60
CA PHE A 6 2.16 12.08 42.25
C PHE A 6 1.23 12.44 41.09
N ILE A 7 0.26 13.29 41.41
CA ILE A 7 -0.55 14.06 40.49
C ILE A 7 0.36 15.15 39.92
N LEU A 8 0.50 15.21 38.60
CA LEU A 8 1.10 16.37 37.92
C LEU A 8 0.02 16.98 37.03
N THR A 9 -0.59 18.02 37.59
CA THR A 9 -1.24 19.11 36.88
C THR A 9 -0.23 19.78 35.95
N SER A 10 -0.47 19.75 34.64
CA SER A 10 0.10 20.73 33.70
C SER A 10 -1.04 21.35 32.91
N VAL A 11 -1.54 22.45 33.46
CA VAL A 11 -2.39 23.43 32.78
C VAL A 11 -1.49 24.21 31.83
N CYS A 12 -1.55 23.90 30.55
CA CYS A 12 -1.19 24.81 29.47
C CYS A 12 -2.28 24.70 28.41
N ALA A 13 -3.41 25.38 28.68
CA ALA A 13 -4.41 25.65 27.67
C ALA A 13 -3.81 26.67 26.69
N PHE A 14 -3.26 26.19 25.59
CA PHE A 14 -3.16 27.01 24.38
C PHE A 14 -4.60 27.24 23.91
N MET A 15 -5.06 28.48 23.99
CA MET A 15 -6.27 28.93 23.31
C MET A 15 -6.03 28.80 21.80
N MET A 16 -6.43 27.67 21.25
CA MET A 16 -6.71 27.53 19.82
C MET A 16 -8.00 28.31 19.53
N PRO A 17 -8.12 29.02 18.40
CA PRO A 17 -9.42 29.50 17.95
C PRO A 17 -10.34 28.27 17.81
N GLU A 18 -11.56 28.36 18.35
CA GLU A 18 -12.59 27.34 18.14
C GLU A 18 -12.85 27.19 16.63
N SER A 19 -12.20 26.20 16.01
CA SER A 19 -12.67 25.68 14.74
C SER A 19 -13.95 24.90 15.05
N ASN A 20 -15.09 25.38 14.57
CA ASN A 20 -16.40 24.74 14.66
C ASN A 20 -16.51 23.39 13.89
N VAL A 21 -15.39 22.70 13.66
CA VAL A 21 -15.36 21.39 13.02
C VAL A 21 -15.32 20.35 14.12
N SER A 22 -16.50 19.87 14.50
CA SER A 22 -16.66 18.74 15.41
C SER A 22 -16.06 17.49 14.75
N ALA A 23 -14.99 16.95 15.32
CA ALA A 23 -14.62 15.56 15.08
C ALA A 23 -15.83 14.67 15.40
N LEU A 24 -16.15 13.71 14.53
CA LEU A 24 -17.20 12.75 14.81
C LEU A 24 -16.58 11.59 15.59
N GLU A 25 -16.71 11.63 16.91
CA GLU A 25 -16.50 10.45 17.75
C GLU A 25 -17.72 9.52 17.59
N VAL A 26 -17.47 8.24 17.35
CA VAL A 26 -18.54 7.26 17.19
C VAL A 26 -19.14 6.90 18.56
N ASN A 27 -19.91 7.83 19.14
CA ASN A 27 -20.58 7.62 20.42
C ASN A 27 -22.11 7.63 20.23
N ASN A 28 -22.77 6.55 20.71
CA ASN A 28 -24.22 6.31 20.89
C ASN A 28 -25.19 6.59 19.73
N LYS A 29 -24.78 7.25 18.64
CA LYS A 29 -25.63 7.58 17.49
C LYS A 29 -25.71 6.45 16.46
N TYR A 30 -24.72 5.57 16.43
CA TYR A 30 -24.59 4.48 15.44
C TYR A 30 -24.60 3.13 16.17
N ASP A 31 -25.42 2.19 15.70
CA ASP A 31 -25.49 0.84 16.26
C ASP A 31 -24.40 -0.06 15.64
N ILE A 32 -23.14 0.36 15.84
CA ILE A 32 -21.96 -0.37 15.39
C ILE A 32 -21.50 -1.30 16.52
N ASP A 33 -21.38 -2.59 16.21
CA ASP A 33 -20.79 -3.57 17.13
C ASP A 33 -19.27 -3.50 17.08
N PHE A 34 -18.67 -2.82 18.07
CA PHE A 34 -17.22 -2.70 18.23
C PHE A 34 -16.54 -3.95 18.84
N SER A 35 -17.30 -5.01 19.12
CA SER A 35 -16.74 -6.31 19.53
C SER A 35 -16.41 -7.22 18.35
N GLY A 36 -16.87 -6.87 17.13
CA GLY A 36 -16.64 -7.65 15.92
C GLY A 36 -17.45 -8.94 15.83
N LYS A 37 -18.52 -9.10 16.63
CA LYS A 37 -19.36 -10.31 16.67
C LYS A 37 -20.54 -10.24 15.71
N LYS A 38 -21.02 -9.04 15.39
CA LYS A 38 -22.15 -8.78 14.51
C LYS A 38 -21.74 -7.96 13.31
N ASP A 39 -22.44 -8.17 12.21
CA ASP A 39 -22.30 -7.32 11.04
C ASP A 39 -22.76 -5.89 11.35
N SER A 40 -21.91 -4.93 11.03
CA SER A 40 -22.14 -3.49 11.24
C SER A 40 -22.16 -2.71 9.92
N SER A 41 -22.27 -3.40 8.78
CA SER A 41 -22.11 -2.78 7.45
C SER A 41 -23.00 -1.57 7.22
N ASP A 42 -24.30 -1.69 7.50
CA ASP A 42 -25.26 -0.61 7.20
C ASP A 42 -25.03 0.62 8.10
N GLU A 43 -24.78 0.40 9.38
CA GLU A 43 -24.52 1.48 10.34
C GLU A 43 -23.15 2.13 10.14
N PHE A 44 -22.14 1.34 9.73
CA PHE A 44 -20.83 1.86 9.35
C PHE A 44 -20.93 2.69 8.05
N GLN A 45 -21.67 2.23 7.04
CA GLN A 45 -21.92 3.04 5.85
C GLN A 45 -22.68 4.33 6.19
N ARG A 46 -23.67 4.28 7.10
CA ARG A 46 -24.40 5.47 7.56
C ARG A 46 -23.49 6.48 8.27
N LEU A 47 -22.57 6.00 9.11
CA LEU A 47 -21.53 6.84 9.73
C LEU A 47 -20.68 7.57 8.68
N ILE A 48 -20.21 6.84 7.67
CA ILE A 48 -19.42 7.39 6.56
C ILE A 48 -20.22 8.47 5.81
N THR A 49 -21.45 8.17 5.42
CA THR A 49 -22.31 9.10 4.65
C THR A 49 -22.66 10.36 5.45
N ASP A 50 -22.96 10.23 6.74
CA ASP A 50 -23.20 11.38 7.62
C ASP A 50 -21.95 12.28 7.72
N ALA A 51 -20.76 11.67 7.90
CA ALA A 51 -19.50 12.41 7.99
C ALA A 51 -19.13 13.11 6.67
N GLU A 52 -19.37 12.47 5.53
CA GLU A 52 -19.21 13.10 4.22
C GLU A 52 -20.12 14.31 4.03
N GLY A 53 -21.35 14.26 4.56
CA GLY A 53 -22.29 15.38 4.54
C GLY A 53 -21.89 16.56 5.42
N MET A 54 -20.97 16.34 6.38
CA MET A 54 -20.43 17.40 7.25
C MET A 54 -19.22 18.12 6.62
N ALA A 55 -18.60 17.56 5.58
CA ALA A 55 -17.47 18.20 4.91
C ALA A 55 -17.88 19.52 4.25
N THR A 56 -17.05 20.54 4.42
CA THR A 56 -17.34 21.90 3.92
C THR A 56 -16.38 22.29 2.81
N THR A 57 -16.92 22.97 1.79
CA THR A 57 -16.09 23.61 0.77
C THR A 57 -15.30 24.77 1.39
N VAL A 58 -14.00 24.81 1.11
CA VAL A 58 -13.09 25.90 1.48
C VAL A 58 -12.49 26.52 0.21
N GLN A 59 -11.82 27.68 0.34
CA GLN A 59 -11.35 28.46 -0.81
C GLN A 59 -10.49 27.66 -1.81
N ASN A 60 -9.71 26.68 -1.32
CA ASN A 60 -8.79 25.88 -2.11
C ASN A 60 -9.22 24.41 -2.28
N GLY A 61 -10.44 24.01 -1.90
CA GLY A 61 -10.92 22.63 -2.06
C GLY A 61 -11.93 22.20 -1.00
N GLN A 62 -11.71 21.04 -0.38
CA GLN A 62 -12.60 20.47 0.64
C GLN A 62 -11.89 20.39 1.98
N GLN A 63 -12.60 20.76 3.05
CA GLN A 63 -12.17 20.45 4.41
C GLN A 63 -12.71 19.08 4.81
N LYS A 64 -11.78 18.15 5.06
CA LYS A 64 -12.12 16.78 5.46
C LYS A 64 -12.63 16.70 6.89
N ILE A 65 -13.54 15.76 7.14
CA ILE A 65 -14.03 15.41 8.46
C ILE A 65 -13.25 14.21 9.00
N PRO A 66 -12.52 14.36 10.13
CA PRO A 66 -11.92 13.22 10.80
C PRO A 66 -12.99 12.41 11.53
N VAL A 67 -13.03 11.11 11.25
CA VAL A 67 -13.88 10.12 11.91
C VAL A 67 -12.98 9.20 12.73
N TYR A 68 -13.11 9.29 14.05
CA TYR A 68 -12.30 8.50 14.98
C TYR A 68 -13.01 7.20 15.32
N ILE A 69 -12.44 6.08 14.91
CA ILE A 69 -12.98 4.73 15.09
C ILE A 69 -12.09 3.93 16.04
N HIS A 70 -12.70 3.17 16.95
CA HIS A 70 -12.00 2.27 17.86
C HIS A 70 -12.69 0.92 17.99
N GLY A 71 -11.93 -0.14 18.28
CA GLY A 71 -12.46 -1.49 18.46
C GLY A 71 -12.43 -2.33 17.19
N ILE A 72 -13.26 -3.38 17.14
CA ILE A 72 -13.33 -4.35 16.04
C ILE A 72 -14.68 -4.20 15.35
N ILE A 73 -14.69 -3.86 14.07
CA ILE A 73 -15.90 -3.67 13.26
C ILE A 73 -15.93 -4.77 12.21
N ARG A 74 -17.04 -5.50 12.14
CA ARG A 74 -17.24 -6.58 11.16
C ARG A 74 -18.19 -6.14 10.06
N LEU A 75 -17.83 -6.39 8.81
CA LEU A 75 -18.56 -5.97 7.62
C LEU A 75 -18.85 -7.18 6.70
N SER A 76 -20.11 -7.35 6.31
CA SER A 76 -20.59 -8.33 5.31
C SER A 76 -20.94 -7.71 3.96
N LYS A 77 -20.96 -6.37 3.86
CA LYS A 77 -21.25 -5.63 2.63
C LYS A 77 -20.10 -4.68 2.28
N PRO A 78 -19.93 -4.33 0.99
CA PRO A 78 -18.96 -3.33 0.57
C PRO A 78 -19.33 -1.93 1.11
N ILE A 79 -18.32 -1.10 1.29
CA ILE A 79 -18.45 0.30 1.75
C ILE A 79 -18.05 1.25 0.61
N THR A 80 -18.82 2.31 0.42
CA THR A 80 -18.48 3.40 -0.50
C THR A 80 -18.01 4.60 0.29
N ILE A 81 -16.90 5.19 -0.14
CA ILE A 81 -16.29 6.36 0.52
C ILE A 81 -15.92 7.43 -0.50
N ASN A 82 -16.29 8.67 -0.22
CA ASN A 82 -15.73 9.85 -0.86
C ASN A 82 -14.48 10.32 -0.10
N ALA A 83 -13.32 9.87 -0.58
CA ALA A 83 -12.03 10.11 0.08
C ALA A 83 -11.57 11.58 0.07
N SER A 84 -12.23 12.48 -0.67
CA SER A 84 -11.95 13.92 -0.57
C SER A 84 -12.66 14.60 0.60
N LYS A 85 -13.60 13.91 1.26
CA LYS A 85 -14.46 14.50 2.31
C LYS A 85 -14.16 14.02 3.72
N ILE A 86 -13.53 12.85 3.89
CA ILE A 86 -13.30 12.28 5.21
C ILE A 86 -11.90 11.72 5.39
N CYS A 87 -11.50 11.58 6.65
CA CYS A 87 -10.34 10.80 7.10
C CYS A 87 -10.82 9.77 8.13
N LEU A 88 -10.48 8.49 7.97
CA LEU A 88 -10.76 7.46 8.98
C LEU A 88 -9.53 7.22 9.84
N ILE A 89 -9.68 7.40 11.15
CA ILE A 89 -8.57 7.41 12.09
C ILE A 89 -8.83 6.38 13.20
N GLY A 90 -7.92 5.42 13.33
CA GLY A 90 -7.94 4.38 14.35
C GLY A 90 -7.44 4.83 15.74
N PRO A 91 -7.15 3.88 16.64
CA PRO A 91 -6.89 2.46 16.36
C PRO A 91 -8.16 1.61 16.23
N ALA A 92 -8.37 1.00 15.06
CA ALA A 92 -9.48 0.07 14.82
C ALA A 92 -9.03 -1.15 14.03
N THR A 93 -9.78 -2.25 14.16
CA THR A 93 -9.72 -3.40 13.25
C THR A 93 -11.01 -3.48 12.45
N ILE A 94 -10.90 -3.50 11.13
CA ILE A 94 -12.02 -3.71 10.21
C ILE A 94 -11.88 -5.12 9.62
N ILE A 95 -12.87 -5.96 9.89
CA ILE A 95 -12.95 -7.34 9.40
C ILE A 95 -13.97 -7.40 8.28
N PHE A 96 -13.53 -7.77 7.08
CA PHE A 96 -14.44 -8.19 6.02
C PHE A 96 -14.74 -9.68 6.18
N SER A 97 -16.00 -9.97 6.47
CA SER A 97 -16.46 -11.29 6.88
C SER A 97 -16.38 -12.32 5.75
N GLU A 98 -16.37 -13.60 6.11
CA GLU A 98 -16.45 -14.71 5.15
C GLU A 98 -17.68 -14.63 4.22
N THR A 99 -18.77 -14.03 4.70
CA THR A 99 -20.03 -13.84 3.95
C THR A 99 -20.00 -12.66 2.99
N ILE A 100 -18.90 -11.89 2.93
CA ILE A 100 -18.84 -10.71 2.09
C ILE A 100 -19.07 -11.04 0.61
N THR A 101 -19.92 -10.22 -0.01
CA THR A 101 -20.21 -10.27 -1.43
C THR A 101 -19.84 -8.94 -2.06
N VAL A 102 -18.85 -8.95 -2.95
CA VAL A 102 -18.37 -7.77 -3.66
C VAL A 102 -18.51 -8.00 -5.16
N GLU A 103 -18.98 -6.99 -5.88
CA GLU A 103 -18.93 -7.00 -7.35
C GLU A 103 -17.52 -6.70 -7.85
N ARG A 104 -16.80 -5.82 -7.14
CA ARG A 104 -15.47 -5.36 -7.53
C ARG A 104 -14.50 -5.31 -6.35
N SER A 105 -14.84 -4.57 -5.30
CA SER A 105 -13.97 -4.39 -4.13
C SER A 105 -14.78 -4.19 -2.85
N ALA A 106 -14.14 -4.43 -1.70
CA ALA A 106 -14.75 -4.28 -0.38
C ALA A 106 -14.91 -2.81 0.02
N ILE A 107 -14.04 -1.93 -0.47
CA ILE A 107 -14.15 -0.48 -0.37
C ILE A 107 -14.08 0.12 -1.76
N SER A 108 -15.10 0.88 -2.15
CA SER A 108 -15.19 1.58 -3.42
C SER A 108 -15.04 3.09 -3.22
N LEU A 109 -14.08 3.68 -3.92
CA LEU A 109 -13.89 5.12 -3.98
C LEU A 109 -14.29 5.57 -5.38
N ILE A 110 -15.59 5.64 -5.63
CA ILE A 110 -16.15 6.04 -6.92
C ILE A 110 -16.95 7.31 -6.70
N SER A 111 -16.38 8.45 -7.11
CA SER A 111 -17.02 9.74 -6.84
C SER A 111 -16.76 10.77 -7.93
N VAL A 112 -17.69 11.73 -8.01
CA VAL A 112 -17.50 12.98 -8.76
C VAL A 112 -16.97 13.99 -7.75
N GLY A 113 -15.71 14.39 -7.90
CA GLY A 113 -15.13 15.32 -6.93
C GLY A 113 -15.57 16.76 -7.17
N GLU A 114 -15.47 17.55 -6.11
CA GLU A 114 -15.75 18.97 -6.12
C GLU A 114 -14.53 19.76 -6.62
N SER A 115 -14.74 21.04 -6.93
CA SER A 115 -13.68 21.95 -7.38
C SER A 115 -12.45 21.85 -6.49
N ASN A 116 -11.29 21.62 -7.10
CA ASN A 116 -9.98 21.55 -6.43
C ASN A 116 -9.81 20.42 -5.39
N SER A 117 -10.65 19.37 -5.42
CA SER A 117 -10.49 18.21 -4.50
C SER A 117 -9.07 17.63 -4.53
N ALA A 118 -8.48 17.50 -5.72
CA ALA A 118 -7.12 16.98 -5.90
C ALA A 118 -6.06 17.70 -5.06
N TYR A 119 -6.19 19.02 -4.87
CA TYR A 119 -5.22 19.85 -4.15
C TYR A 119 -5.38 19.83 -2.63
N THR A 120 -6.48 19.29 -2.12
CA THR A 120 -6.77 19.18 -0.67
C THR A 120 -6.77 17.74 -0.18
N ASN A 121 -6.73 16.75 -1.08
CA ASN A 121 -6.72 15.33 -0.73
C ASN A 121 -5.56 14.90 0.19
N CYS A 122 -4.41 15.56 0.07
CA CYS A 122 -3.22 15.28 0.88
C CYS A 122 -3.24 15.97 2.27
N VAL A 123 -4.26 16.77 2.57
CA VAL A 123 -4.43 17.37 3.90
C VAL A 123 -4.98 16.31 4.85
N GLY A 124 -4.07 15.69 5.60
CA GLY A 124 -4.36 14.55 6.46
C GLY A 124 -4.27 13.21 5.72
N SER A 125 -4.20 12.12 6.49
CA SER A 125 -4.24 10.77 5.93
C SER A 125 -5.69 10.37 5.70
N PHE A 126 -5.99 9.83 4.52
CA PHE A 126 -7.29 9.22 4.23
C PHE A 126 -7.60 8.08 5.21
N LEU A 127 -6.60 7.23 5.46
CA LEU A 127 -6.66 6.18 6.48
C LEU A 127 -5.44 6.28 7.39
N ASP A 128 -5.66 6.18 8.70
CA ASP A 128 -4.59 6.18 9.68
C ASP A 128 -4.82 5.14 10.79
N SER A 129 -3.82 4.30 11.06
CA SER A 129 -3.80 3.40 12.22
C SER A 129 -4.95 2.38 12.24
N ILE A 130 -5.32 1.85 11.07
CA ILE A 130 -6.37 0.85 10.93
C ILE A 130 -5.77 -0.50 10.51
N ASN A 131 -6.21 -1.56 11.16
CA ASN A 131 -5.91 -2.95 10.78
C ASN A 131 -7.07 -3.52 9.95
N PHE A 132 -6.81 -3.86 8.68
CA PHE A 132 -7.76 -4.50 7.78
C PHE A 132 -7.48 -5.99 7.69
N TYR A 133 -8.50 -6.80 7.96
CA TYR A 133 -8.43 -8.25 7.86
C TYR A 133 -9.57 -8.79 7.00
N CYS A 134 -9.25 -9.75 6.14
CA CYS A 134 -10.21 -10.36 5.23
C CYS A 134 -10.29 -11.87 5.48
N GLU A 135 -11.47 -12.36 5.86
CA GLU A 135 -11.71 -13.80 6.09
C GLU A 135 -11.87 -14.57 4.78
N LYS A 136 -12.28 -13.87 3.71
CA LYS A 136 -12.42 -14.40 2.35
C LYS A 136 -11.60 -13.56 1.39
N ASN A 137 -10.80 -14.20 0.55
CA ASN A 137 -9.96 -13.48 -0.43
C ASN A 137 -10.84 -12.67 -1.41
N VAL A 138 -10.90 -11.36 -1.18
CA VAL A 138 -11.55 -10.37 -2.06
C VAL A 138 -10.61 -9.17 -2.25
N ASP A 139 -10.91 -8.34 -3.23
CA ASP A 139 -10.14 -7.11 -3.48
C ASP A 139 -10.59 -5.98 -2.53
N LEU A 140 -9.69 -5.11 -2.10
CA LEU A 140 -9.96 -4.08 -1.10
C LEU A 140 -10.37 -2.74 -1.72
N PHE A 141 -9.47 -2.02 -2.40
CA PHE A 141 -9.76 -0.71 -2.98
C PHE A 141 -9.91 -0.78 -4.49
N PHE A 142 -11.06 -0.31 -4.99
CA PHE A 142 -11.20 0.14 -6.37
C PHE A 142 -11.47 1.64 -6.37
N VAL A 143 -10.68 2.38 -7.15
CA VAL A 143 -10.71 3.85 -7.13
C VAL A 143 -11.00 4.42 -8.51
N GLU A 144 -11.97 5.32 -8.64
CA GLU A 144 -12.37 5.91 -9.91
C GLU A 144 -12.95 7.32 -9.74
N ASN A 145 -12.35 8.28 -10.44
CA ASN A 145 -12.91 9.61 -10.66
C ASN A 145 -13.95 9.55 -11.78
N LYS A 146 -15.19 9.96 -11.49
CA LYS A 146 -16.26 10.10 -12.49
C LYS A 146 -16.38 11.53 -13.04
N GLY A 147 -15.55 12.45 -12.56
CA GLY A 147 -15.57 13.88 -12.92
C GLY A 147 -14.41 14.32 -13.80
N LYS A 148 -14.10 15.62 -13.76
CA LYS A 148 -12.95 16.22 -14.44
C LYS A 148 -11.66 15.96 -13.64
N SER A 149 -10.51 15.92 -14.31
CA SER A 149 -9.20 15.67 -13.71
C SER A 149 -8.86 16.66 -12.57
N ASN A 150 -9.05 17.98 -12.77
CA ASN A 150 -8.77 18.99 -11.73
C ASN A 150 -9.63 18.87 -10.46
N ASN A 151 -10.72 18.10 -10.53
CA ASN A 151 -11.64 17.86 -9.43
C ASN A 151 -11.51 16.43 -8.89
N ASN A 152 -10.39 15.76 -9.15
CA ASN A 152 -10.24 14.34 -8.85
C ASN A 152 -10.27 14.08 -7.31
N PRO A 153 -11.29 13.34 -6.81
CA PRO A 153 -11.43 13.07 -5.38
C PRO A 153 -10.62 11.86 -4.90
N VAL A 154 -9.97 11.14 -5.82
CA VAL A 154 -9.31 9.85 -5.55
C VAL A 154 -7.83 9.83 -5.92
N CYS A 155 -7.24 10.99 -6.22
CA CYS A 155 -5.79 11.13 -6.38
C CYS A 155 -5.14 11.82 -5.18
N LEU A 156 -3.80 11.71 -5.08
CA LEU A 156 -3.01 12.42 -4.07
C LEU A 156 -3.44 12.12 -2.61
N LEU A 157 -3.87 10.88 -2.36
CA LEU A 157 -4.29 10.40 -1.05
C LEU A 157 -3.12 9.76 -0.29
N ASN A 158 -3.17 9.82 1.04
CA ASN A 158 -2.17 9.21 1.92
C ASN A 158 -2.80 8.18 2.86
N ILE A 159 -2.14 7.03 3.03
CA ILE A 159 -2.48 5.99 4.02
C ILE A 159 -1.29 5.86 4.98
N SER A 160 -1.54 5.88 6.28
CA SER A 160 -0.48 5.80 7.29
C SER A 160 -0.75 4.73 8.34
N ARG A 161 0.31 3.99 8.73
CA ARG A 161 0.29 3.04 9.86
C ARG A 161 -0.82 1.98 9.78
N CYS A 162 -1.27 1.66 8.57
CA CYS A 162 -2.30 0.65 8.37
C CYS A 162 -1.69 -0.74 8.15
N ARG A 163 -2.46 -1.77 8.50
CA ARG A 163 -2.12 -3.18 8.21
C ARG A 163 -3.20 -3.79 7.35
N PHE A 164 -2.82 -4.68 6.44
CA PHE A 164 -3.72 -5.32 5.49
C PHE A 164 -3.39 -6.80 5.40
N THR A 165 -4.38 -7.65 5.62
CA THR A 165 -4.19 -9.10 5.61
C THR A 165 -5.29 -9.85 4.87
N GLY A 166 -4.90 -10.78 3.99
CA GLY A 166 -5.80 -11.75 3.37
C GLY A 166 -6.52 -11.30 2.09
N PHE A 167 -6.09 -10.18 1.47
CA PHE A 167 -6.76 -9.62 0.29
C PHE A 167 -6.21 -10.18 -1.03
N GLY A 168 -7.05 -10.24 -2.06
CA GLY A 168 -6.62 -10.48 -3.43
C GLY A 168 -5.75 -9.31 -3.91
N LYS A 169 -6.38 -8.19 -4.22
CA LYS A 169 -5.69 -6.94 -4.55
C LYS A 169 -5.99 -5.90 -3.49
N ILE A 170 -4.96 -5.23 -2.99
CA ILE A 170 -5.15 -4.12 -2.06
C ILE A 170 -5.66 -2.89 -2.81
N PHE A 171 -5.06 -2.57 -3.96
CA PHE A 171 -5.42 -1.38 -4.74
C PHE A 171 -5.51 -1.67 -6.23
N GLN A 172 -6.59 -1.17 -6.85
CA GLN A 172 -6.86 -1.21 -8.27
C GLN A 172 -7.23 0.20 -8.77
N ASN A 173 -6.61 0.65 -9.85
CA ASN A 173 -6.93 1.94 -10.46
C ASN A 173 -8.05 1.82 -11.50
N GLY A 174 -8.97 2.78 -11.46
CA GLY A 174 -9.76 3.23 -12.60
C GLY A 174 -9.27 4.60 -13.07
N THR A 175 -10.15 5.32 -13.79
CA THR A 175 -9.87 6.69 -14.24
C THR A 175 -9.54 7.59 -13.04
N GLY A 176 -8.50 8.42 -13.12
CA GLY A 176 -8.13 9.31 -11.99
C GLY A 176 -7.41 8.63 -10.81
N GLY A 177 -7.20 7.31 -10.83
CA GLY A 177 -6.71 6.56 -9.68
C GLY A 177 -5.18 6.56 -9.50
N TRP A 178 -4.56 7.71 -9.20
CA TRP A 178 -3.10 7.86 -9.12
C TRP A 178 -2.63 8.73 -7.96
N GLY A 179 -1.32 8.81 -7.70
CA GLY A 179 -0.76 9.80 -6.76
C GLY A 179 -0.75 9.38 -5.30
N TRP A 180 -0.96 8.10 -4.99
CA TRP A 180 -1.12 7.64 -3.62
C TRP A 180 0.21 7.47 -2.89
N SER A 181 0.21 7.75 -1.59
CA SER A 181 1.34 7.51 -0.70
C SER A 181 0.97 6.60 0.47
N TRP A 182 1.86 5.70 0.85
CA TRP A 182 1.72 4.80 1.98
C TRP A 182 2.90 4.96 2.92
N ASN A 183 2.62 5.16 4.20
CA ASN A 183 3.66 5.40 5.20
C ASN A 183 3.54 4.41 6.36
N ASN A 184 4.62 3.65 6.62
CA ASN A 184 4.71 2.65 7.68
C ASN A 184 3.57 1.61 7.65
N CYS A 185 3.13 1.22 6.45
CA CYS A 185 2.09 0.23 6.27
C CYS A 185 2.67 -1.19 6.21
N GLY A 186 1.85 -2.20 6.54
CA GLY A 186 2.20 -3.61 6.39
C GLY A 186 1.16 -4.38 5.62
N PHE A 187 1.63 -5.33 4.84
CA PHE A 187 0.82 -6.14 3.95
C PHE A 187 1.23 -7.59 4.16
N ASP A 188 0.29 -8.44 4.58
CA ASP A 188 0.54 -9.84 4.92
C ASP A 188 -0.46 -10.75 4.21
N GLN A 189 0.01 -11.84 3.58
CA GLN A 189 -0.89 -12.82 2.93
C GLN A 189 -1.87 -12.18 1.92
N CYS A 190 -1.40 -11.17 1.18
CA CYS A 190 -2.15 -10.56 0.08
C CYS A 190 -1.60 -11.01 -1.28
N GLN A 191 -2.40 -11.05 -2.35
CA GLN A 191 -1.89 -11.46 -3.67
C GLN A 191 -1.18 -10.32 -4.41
N TYR A 192 -1.77 -9.12 -4.42
CA TYR A 192 -1.20 -7.91 -5.04
C TYR A 192 -1.37 -6.68 -4.14
N LEU A 193 -0.33 -5.86 -4.01
CA LEU A 193 -0.41 -4.56 -3.36
C LEU A 193 -0.98 -3.51 -4.32
N LEU A 194 -0.36 -3.34 -5.49
CA LEU A 194 -0.87 -2.52 -6.58
C LEU A 194 -1.15 -3.40 -7.80
N TYR A 195 -2.37 -3.32 -8.30
CA TYR A 195 -2.77 -3.94 -9.56
C TYR A 195 -3.15 -2.84 -10.54
N LEU A 196 -2.16 -2.36 -11.29
CA LEU A 196 -2.29 -1.19 -12.16
C LEU A 196 -2.50 -1.60 -13.61
N THR A 197 -3.61 -1.15 -14.19
CA THR A 197 -4.01 -1.41 -15.58
C THR A 197 -4.20 -0.10 -16.35
N PRO A 198 -4.29 -0.13 -17.69
CA PRO A 198 -4.51 1.08 -18.46
C PRO A 198 -5.85 1.73 -18.10
N ALA A 199 -5.82 3.02 -17.76
CA ALA A 199 -7.01 3.84 -17.52
C ALA A 199 -6.70 5.31 -17.83
N ASP A 200 -7.72 6.10 -18.14
CA ASP A 200 -7.56 7.53 -18.42
C ASP A 200 -7.17 8.29 -17.16
N ASP A 201 -6.37 9.35 -17.31
CA ASP A 201 -5.94 10.19 -16.18
C ASP A 201 -5.48 9.32 -15.00
N SER A 202 -4.77 8.22 -15.24
CA SER A 202 -4.24 7.31 -14.20
C SER A 202 -2.72 7.37 -14.14
N TYR A 203 -2.19 8.42 -14.75
CA TYR A 203 -0.78 8.70 -14.87
C TYR A 203 -0.27 9.16 -13.51
N GLU A 204 1.01 8.95 -13.21
CA GLU A 204 1.72 9.46 -12.01
C GLU A 204 1.96 8.45 -10.87
N ARG A 205 2.36 9.01 -9.71
CA ARG A 205 3.28 8.44 -8.73
C ARG A 205 2.57 7.66 -7.63
N PHE A 206 3.04 6.46 -7.35
CA PHE A 206 2.75 5.71 -6.14
C PHE A 206 4.00 5.66 -5.26
N THR A 207 3.91 6.02 -3.97
CA THR A 207 5.08 6.10 -3.08
C THR A 207 4.87 5.35 -1.78
N PHE A 208 5.86 4.57 -1.37
CA PHE A 208 5.84 3.80 -0.13
C PHE A 208 7.03 4.19 0.74
N PHE A 209 6.80 4.45 2.02
CA PHE A 209 7.84 4.82 2.98
C PHE A 209 7.86 3.84 4.15
N GLY A 210 8.96 3.09 4.32
CA GLY A 210 9.13 2.15 5.44
C GLY A 210 8.01 1.12 5.55
N CYS A 211 7.49 0.67 4.40
CA CYS A 211 6.41 -0.31 4.31
C CYS A 211 6.98 -1.74 4.35
N ILE A 212 6.12 -2.73 4.63
CA ILE A 212 6.50 -4.15 4.65
C ILE A 212 5.52 -4.93 3.77
N TRP A 213 6.02 -5.61 2.74
CA TRP A 213 5.28 -6.60 1.96
C TRP A 213 5.78 -7.99 2.35
N GLN A 214 4.92 -8.83 2.95
CA GLN A 214 5.36 -10.11 3.48
C GLN A 214 4.36 -11.26 3.25
N ASN A 215 4.87 -12.49 3.14
CA ASN A 215 4.10 -13.73 3.04
C ASN A 215 2.98 -13.72 1.98
N GLY A 216 3.11 -12.86 0.97
CA GLY A 216 2.10 -12.62 -0.06
C GLY A 216 2.57 -13.03 -1.44
N GLY A 217 1.74 -12.74 -2.43
CA GLY A 217 2.03 -12.89 -3.85
C GLY A 217 3.03 -11.87 -4.38
N VAL A 218 2.72 -11.30 -5.54
CA VAL A 218 3.54 -10.29 -6.21
C VAL A 218 3.06 -8.90 -5.81
N ALA A 219 3.91 -8.06 -5.22
CA ALA A 219 3.48 -6.75 -4.74
C ALA A 219 2.91 -5.86 -5.88
N PHE A 220 3.59 -5.77 -7.01
CA PHE A 220 3.22 -4.86 -8.10
C PHE A 220 2.93 -5.61 -9.39
N TYR A 221 1.69 -5.55 -9.86
CA TYR A 221 1.37 -5.81 -11.25
C TYR A 221 1.21 -4.48 -11.98
N LEU A 222 2.02 -4.24 -13.01
CA LEU A 222 2.11 -2.95 -13.69
C LEU A 222 1.97 -3.10 -15.21
N ASP A 223 0.77 -2.80 -15.69
CA ASP A 223 0.44 -2.66 -17.10
C ASP A 223 -0.13 -1.25 -17.34
N ASN A 224 0.68 -0.24 -17.03
CA ASN A 224 0.31 1.16 -17.19
C ASN A 224 1.58 1.97 -17.56
N PRO A 225 1.73 2.40 -18.82
CA PRO A 225 3.00 2.93 -19.34
C PRO A 225 3.51 4.17 -18.60
N ASN A 226 2.62 4.91 -17.94
CA ASN A 226 2.98 6.09 -17.15
C ASN A 226 2.95 5.84 -15.64
N GLY A 227 2.64 4.61 -15.21
CA GLY A 227 2.66 4.22 -13.81
C GLY A 227 4.08 4.20 -13.27
N LYS A 228 4.30 4.94 -12.19
CA LYS A 228 5.60 5.04 -11.51
C LYS A 228 5.46 4.68 -10.05
N ILE A 229 6.18 3.65 -9.62
CA ILE A 229 6.18 3.19 -8.24
C ILE A 229 7.54 3.47 -7.61
N TYR A 230 7.53 4.07 -6.42
CA TYR A 230 8.71 4.33 -5.60
C TYR A 230 8.52 3.69 -4.24
N TRP A 231 9.37 2.74 -3.89
CA TRP A 231 9.43 2.12 -2.58
C TRP A 231 10.70 2.58 -1.90
N ASP A 232 10.56 3.39 -0.86
CA ASP A 232 11.65 4.03 -0.15
C ASP A 232 11.72 3.49 1.29
N SER A 233 12.69 2.60 1.52
CA SER A 233 12.89 1.85 2.77
C SER A 233 11.80 0.81 3.07
N GLY A 234 12.03 0.00 4.10
CA GLY A 234 11.19 -1.14 4.45
C GLY A 234 11.64 -2.44 3.78
N SER A 235 10.73 -3.42 3.68
CA SER A 235 11.10 -4.79 3.31
C SER A 235 10.10 -5.53 2.43
N PHE A 236 10.63 -6.46 1.63
CA PHE A 236 9.91 -7.50 0.91
C PHE A 236 10.36 -8.85 1.48
N ASP A 237 9.50 -9.49 2.28
CA ASP A 237 9.88 -10.65 3.10
C ASP A 237 9.06 -11.89 2.74
N TYR A 238 9.73 -12.95 2.29
CA TYR A 238 9.11 -14.25 2.01
C TYR A 238 7.91 -14.21 1.04
N CYS A 239 7.92 -13.24 0.10
CA CYS A 239 6.87 -13.09 -0.90
C CYS A 239 7.17 -13.84 -2.22
N GLU A 240 6.13 -14.07 -3.02
CA GLU A 240 6.27 -14.65 -4.35
C GLU A 240 7.03 -13.72 -5.30
N GLY A 241 6.92 -12.39 -5.18
CA GLY A 241 7.67 -11.45 -6.00
C GLY A 241 7.48 -9.99 -5.63
N ILE A 242 8.35 -9.12 -6.17
CA ILE A 242 8.24 -7.68 -6.08
C ILE A 242 7.34 -7.15 -7.20
N ALA A 243 7.66 -7.47 -8.46
CA ALA A 243 6.98 -6.85 -9.59
C ALA A 243 6.85 -7.75 -10.83
N HIS A 244 5.70 -7.64 -11.51
CA HIS A 244 5.50 -8.03 -12.89
C HIS A 244 5.17 -6.78 -13.71
N ILE A 245 6.09 -6.38 -14.59
CA ILE A 245 6.02 -5.13 -15.34
C ILE A 245 5.85 -5.40 -16.82
N LYS A 246 4.66 -5.10 -17.35
CA LYS A 246 4.38 -5.08 -18.78
C LYS A 246 4.59 -3.70 -19.38
N ASN A 247 4.19 -2.66 -18.66
CA ASN A 247 4.32 -1.27 -19.06
C ASN A 247 4.45 -0.40 -17.81
N GLY A 248 5.55 0.32 -17.62
CA GLY A 248 5.74 1.29 -16.52
C GLY A 248 7.09 1.15 -15.81
N HIS A 249 7.23 1.82 -14.65
CA HIS A 249 8.50 1.91 -13.93
C HIS A 249 8.38 1.67 -12.43
N VAL A 250 9.30 0.89 -11.88
CA VAL A 250 9.37 0.58 -10.45
C VAL A 250 10.77 0.86 -9.92
N SER A 251 10.87 1.63 -8.83
CA SER A 251 12.09 1.89 -8.10
C SER A 251 11.93 1.39 -6.66
N VAL A 252 12.84 0.54 -6.21
CA VAL A 252 12.84 -0.03 -4.87
C VAL A 252 14.17 0.24 -4.19
N GLY A 253 14.12 0.90 -3.05
CA GLY A 253 15.19 0.92 -2.07
C GLY A 253 14.74 0.31 -0.75
N GLY A 254 15.56 -0.59 -0.20
CA GLY A 254 15.24 -1.32 1.01
C GLY A 254 15.77 -2.75 1.03
N HIS A 255 15.04 -3.61 1.72
CA HIS A 255 15.42 -4.99 1.99
C HIS A 255 14.57 -5.98 1.18
N LEU A 256 15.20 -6.99 0.58
CA LEU A 256 14.53 -8.14 0.00
C LEU A 256 15.05 -9.40 0.69
N GLU A 257 14.17 -10.22 1.25
CA GLU A 257 14.53 -11.48 1.88
C GLU A 257 13.63 -12.62 1.42
N PHE A 258 14.25 -13.74 1.07
CA PHE A 258 13.52 -14.94 0.69
C PHE A 258 14.25 -16.22 1.10
N LYS A 259 13.47 -17.32 1.12
CA LYS A 259 13.91 -18.69 1.36
C LYS A 259 13.34 -19.62 0.30
N ASN A 260 14.09 -20.61 -0.17
CA ASN A 260 13.60 -21.64 -1.09
C ASN A 260 12.93 -21.09 -2.37
N ARG A 261 13.51 -20.01 -2.93
CA ARG A 261 12.92 -19.32 -4.09
C ARG A 261 13.02 -20.20 -5.34
N LYS A 262 11.97 -20.18 -6.18
CA LYS A 262 11.89 -20.92 -7.47
C LYS A 262 11.51 -20.05 -8.67
N THR A 263 11.01 -18.84 -8.40
CA THR A 263 10.50 -17.92 -9.43
C THR A 263 11.26 -16.59 -9.36
N PRO A 264 11.31 -15.80 -10.44
CA PRO A 264 11.93 -14.48 -10.41
C PRO A 264 11.25 -13.52 -9.43
N ALA A 265 12.03 -12.67 -8.76
CA ALA A 265 11.52 -11.60 -7.90
C ALA A 265 10.94 -10.45 -8.73
N VAL A 266 11.47 -10.26 -9.93
CA VAL A 266 10.95 -9.30 -10.90
C VAL A 266 10.89 -9.97 -12.26
N ILE A 267 9.79 -9.75 -12.96
CA ILE A 267 9.60 -10.10 -14.37
C ILE A 267 9.27 -8.81 -15.13
N ILE A 268 10.03 -8.50 -16.18
CA ILE A 268 9.78 -7.35 -17.06
C ILE A 268 9.65 -7.78 -18.53
N ASP A 269 8.45 -7.56 -19.07
CA ASP A 269 8.07 -7.97 -20.43
C ASP A 269 8.09 -6.83 -21.44
N GLY A 270 8.04 -5.57 -20.98
CA GLY A 270 7.88 -4.39 -21.81
C GLY A 270 9.18 -3.69 -22.15
N GLU A 271 9.40 -3.42 -23.44
CA GLU A 271 10.62 -2.76 -23.95
C GLU A 271 10.91 -1.41 -23.27
N TYR A 272 9.88 -0.58 -23.09
CA TYR A 272 9.99 0.77 -22.51
C TYR A 272 9.77 0.80 -21.00
N SER A 273 9.81 -0.35 -20.34
CA SER A 273 9.64 -0.46 -18.89
C SER A 273 10.98 -0.46 -18.18
N SER A 274 10.99 -0.20 -16.86
CA SER A 274 12.21 -0.38 -16.07
C SER A 274 11.97 -0.79 -14.62
N PHE A 275 12.95 -1.49 -14.07
CA PHE A 275 13.05 -1.78 -12.66
C PHE A 275 14.42 -1.35 -12.12
N LEU A 276 14.41 -0.57 -11.04
CA LEU A 276 15.60 -0.15 -10.31
C LEU A 276 15.56 -0.70 -8.88
N PHE A 277 16.57 -1.48 -8.50
CA PHE A 277 16.86 -1.78 -7.09
C PHE A 277 18.04 -0.92 -6.63
N HIS A 278 17.88 -0.14 -5.56
CA HIS A 278 18.92 0.78 -5.12
C HIS A 278 19.09 0.90 -3.60
N ASN A 279 20.30 1.24 -3.12
CA ASN A 279 20.57 1.56 -1.70
C ASN A 279 20.01 0.51 -0.72
N GLY A 280 20.19 -0.78 -1.04
CA GLY A 280 19.44 -1.85 -0.42
C GLY A 280 20.23 -3.14 -0.27
N SER A 281 19.59 -4.14 0.34
CA SER A 281 20.19 -5.46 0.57
C SER A 281 19.26 -6.57 0.09
N ILE A 282 19.86 -7.60 -0.49
CA ILE A 282 19.18 -8.82 -0.94
C ILE A 282 19.73 -9.99 -0.13
N PHE A 283 18.87 -10.58 0.69
CA PHE A 283 19.17 -11.72 1.54
C PHE A 283 18.63 -13.00 0.90
N ILE A 284 19.55 -13.90 0.60
CA ILE A 284 19.27 -15.15 -0.11
C ILE A 284 19.53 -16.32 0.83
N SER A 285 18.49 -17.09 1.13
CA SER A 285 18.62 -18.30 1.95
C SER A 285 18.07 -19.54 1.26
N LYS A 286 18.72 -20.69 1.51
CA LYS A 286 18.22 -22.03 1.16
C LYS A 286 17.82 -22.18 -0.33
N SER A 287 18.74 -21.92 -1.26
CA SER A 287 18.46 -21.97 -2.69
C SER A 287 18.71 -23.36 -3.31
N TYR A 288 17.79 -24.30 -3.16
CA TYR A 288 17.98 -25.68 -3.63
C TYR A 288 17.75 -25.90 -5.14
N ASP A 289 16.91 -25.08 -5.77
CA ASP A 289 16.57 -25.17 -7.19
C ASP A 289 17.20 -24.00 -7.97
N SER A 290 17.51 -24.21 -9.25
CA SER A 290 18.00 -23.13 -10.12
C SER A 290 16.92 -22.11 -10.48
N TYR A 291 17.24 -20.82 -10.37
CA TYR A 291 16.33 -19.74 -10.77
C TYR A 291 17.06 -18.45 -11.17
N VAL A 292 16.36 -17.62 -11.94
CA VAL A 292 16.75 -16.24 -12.27
C VAL A 292 16.09 -15.30 -11.28
N LEU A 293 16.84 -14.39 -10.66
CA LEU A 293 16.30 -13.43 -9.68
C LEU A 293 15.55 -12.28 -10.37
N PHE A 294 16.14 -11.70 -11.42
CA PHE A 294 15.54 -10.62 -12.23
C PHE A 294 15.39 -11.08 -13.69
N GLU A 295 14.18 -11.42 -14.10
CA GLU A 295 13.87 -11.84 -15.46
C GLU A 295 13.47 -10.63 -16.31
N GLN A 296 14.14 -10.47 -17.45
CA GLN A 296 13.88 -9.39 -18.40
C GLN A 296 13.85 -9.91 -19.85
N LYS A 297 12.92 -9.36 -20.64
CA LYS A 297 12.79 -9.68 -22.06
C LYS A 297 13.70 -8.83 -22.96
N PHE A 298 14.00 -7.60 -22.54
CA PHE A 298 14.87 -6.69 -23.26
C PHE A 298 16.04 -6.26 -22.38
N LYS A 299 17.20 -6.07 -23.01
CA LYS A 299 18.43 -5.66 -22.33
C LYS A 299 18.23 -4.37 -21.56
N ASN A 300 18.91 -4.27 -20.42
CA ASN A 300 19.00 -3.06 -19.59
C ASN A 300 17.66 -2.56 -19.01
N ASN A 301 16.60 -3.38 -19.02
CA ASN A 301 15.38 -3.04 -18.28
C ASN A 301 15.59 -3.09 -16.76
N ILE A 302 16.55 -3.91 -16.30
CA ILE A 302 16.95 -4.01 -14.90
C ILE A 302 18.16 -3.12 -14.61
N THR A 303 18.09 -2.36 -13.53
CA THR A 303 19.22 -1.61 -12.95
C THR A 303 19.40 -1.98 -11.48
N LEU A 304 20.63 -2.33 -11.09
CA LEU A 304 21.03 -2.55 -9.70
C LEU A 304 22.09 -1.51 -9.28
N ARG A 305 21.79 -0.70 -8.27
CA ARG A 305 22.69 0.37 -7.81
C ARG A 305 22.94 0.31 -6.31
N ASP A 306 24.19 0.22 -5.86
CA ASP A 306 24.52 0.24 -4.42
C ASP A 306 23.77 -0.86 -3.66
N VAL A 307 23.82 -2.09 -4.19
CA VAL A 307 23.09 -3.26 -3.68
C VAL A 307 24.05 -4.22 -3.01
N THR A 308 23.72 -4.68 -1.80
CA THR A 308 24.48 -5.69 -1.07
C THR A 308 23.81 -7.05 -1.15
N PHE A 309 24.52 -8.07 -1.65
CA PHE A 309 24.07 -9.46 -1.65
C PHE A 309 24.60 -10.22 -0.43
N ILE A 310 23.68 -10.80 0.34
CA ILE A 310 23.94 -11.55 1.57
C ILE A 310 23.34 -12.95 1.41
N THR A 311 24.08 -13.98 1.85
CA THR A 311 23.68 -15.38 1.67
C THR A 311 23.99 -16.23 2.90
N ASP A 312 23.21 -17.30 3.09
CA ASP A 312 23.50 -18.39 4.03
C ASP A 312 24.44 -19.47 3.47
N ASN A 313 25.00 -19.28 2.27
CA ASN A 313 25.89 -20.21 1.54
C ASN A 313 25.21 -21.49 1.02
N VAL A 314 23.88 -21.60 1.08
CA VAL A 314 23.17 -22.78 0.58
C VAL A 314 22.75 -22.57 -0.87
N GLY A 315 23.38 -23.33 -1.77
CA GLY A 315 22.99 -23.42 -3.18
C GLY A 315 23.20 -22.13 -3.99
N ILE A 316 24.27 -21.40 -3.68
CA ILE A 316 24.60 -20.14 -4.37
C ILE A 316 24.76 -20.31 -5.89
N ASP A 317 25.26 -21.47 -6.33
CA ASP A 317 25.52 -21.76 -7.75
C ASP A 317 24.22 -21.98 -8.55
N ASN A 318 23.07 -22.08 -7.86
CA ASN A 318 21.75 -22.21 -8.47
C ASN A 318 21.13 -20.84 -8.86
N ILE A 319 21.77 -19.73 -8.48
CA ILE A 319 21.14 -18.42 -8.55
C ILE A 319 21.77 -17.60 -9.67
N ILE A 320 20.94 -17.17 -10.62
CA ILE A 320 21.36 -16.27 -11.69
C ILE A 320 20.78 -14.89 -11.38
N ILE A 321 21.62 -13.85 -11.28
CA ILE A 321 21.14 -12.49 -10.94
C ILE A 321 20.13 -12.02 -11.99
N SER A 322 20.47 -12.10 -13.27
CA SER A 322 19.56 -11.79 -14.37
C SER A 322 19.83 -12.68 -15.57
N ASN A 323 18.78 -12.96 -16.35
CA ASN A 323 18.83 -13.78 -17.55
C ASN A 323 19.45 -13.08 -18.77
N ASP A 324 19.59 -11.75 -18.75
CA ASP A 324 20.18 -10.94 -19.81
C ASP A 324 21.00 -9.78 -19.23
N GLU A 325 21.63 -8.99 -20.10
CA GLU A 325 22.41 -7.80 -19.77
C GLU A 325 21.60 -6.80 -18.95
N TYR A 326 22.16 -6.36 -17.82
CA TYR A 326 21.55 -5.40 -16.90
C TYR A 326 22.57 -4.32 -16.50
N ILE A 327 22.06 -3.16 -16.10
CA ILE A 327 22.92 -2.06 -15.63
C ILE A 327 23.27 -2.31 -14.17
N SER A 328 24.56 -2.23 -13.84
CA SER A 328 25.01 -2.34 -12.45
C SER A 328 26.08 -1.33 -12.07
N SER A 329 26.02 -0.86 -10.82
CA SER A 329 27.01 0.02 -10.21
C SER A 329 27.00 -0.17 -8.70
N GLY A 330 28.16 -0.27 -8.06
CA GLY A 330 28.23 -0.38 -6.59
C GLY A 330 27.69 -1.69 -6.01
N LEU A 331 27.82 -2.80 -6.72
CA LEU A 331 27.44 -4.12 -6.16
C LEU A 331 28.43 -4.52 -5.07
N ASN A 332 27.90 -4.87 -3.91
CA ASN A 332 28.66 -5.36 -2.76
C ASN A 332 28.23 -6.79 -2.43
N PHE A 333 29.18 -7.58 -1.93
CA PHE A 333 28.95 -8.97 -1.54
C PHE A 333 29.37 -9.15 -0.09
N GLY A 334 28.44 -9.60 0.76
CA GLY A 334 28.68 -9.77 2.19
C GLY A 334 29.72 -10.84 2.53
N SER A 335 30.19 -11.64 1.57
CA SER A 335 31.23 -12.65 1.75
C SER A 335 31.89 -13.04 0.42
N SER A 336 33.01 -13.76 0.47
CA SER A 336 33.62 -14.40 -0.70
C SER A 336 32.69 -15.41 -1.38
N VAL A 337 31.76 -16.00 -0.62
CA VAL A 337 30.74 -16.92 -1.13
C VAL A 337 29.71 -16.17 -1.98
N SER A 338 29.11 -15.09 -1.48
CA SER A 338 28.11 -14.35 -2.26
C SER A 338 28.72 -13.70 -3.50
N ASN A 339 30.02 -13.38 -3.47
CA ASN A 339 30.73 -12.88 -4.65
C ASN A 339 30.74 -13.89 -5.81
N ARG A 340 30.46 -15.18 -5.59
CA ARG A 340 30.34 -16.16 -6.68
C ARG A 340 29.16 -15.89 -7.61
N LEU A 341 28.11 -15.19 -7.13
CA LEU A 341 26.91 -14.87 -7.91
C LEU A 341 27.21 -14.11 -9.22
N VAL A 342 28.27 -13.30 -9.26
CA VAL A 342 28.65 -12.54 -10.47
C VAL A 342 29.05 -13.44 -11.64
N ASN A 343 29.43 -14.69 -11.36
CA ASN A 343 29.89 -15.64 -12.36
C ASN A 343 28.78 -16.55 -12.86
N ASN A 344 27.62 -16.57 -12.19
CA ASN A 344 26.49 -17.41 -12.58
C ASN A 344 25.79 -16.78 -13.78
N LYS A 345 25.78 -17.50 -14.90
CA LYS A 345 25.16 -17.09 -16.17
C LYS A 345 24.34 -18.26 -16.72
N ASN A 346 23.33 -17.94 -17.53
CA ASN A 346 22.58 -18.92 -18.31
C ASN A 346 23.47 -19.59 -19.36
#